data_AF-A0A858R4S2-F1
#
_entry.id   AF-A0A858R4S2-F1
#
_cell.length_a   1.000
_cell.length_b   1.000
_cell.length_c   1.000
_cell.angle_alpha   90.00
_cell.angle_beta   90.00
_cell.angle_gamma   90.00
#
_symmetry.space_group_name_H-M   'P 1'
#
loop_
_entity.id
_entity.type
_entity.pdbx_description
1 polymer ?
#
loop_
_entity_poly.entity_id
_entity_poly.type
_entity_poly.pdbx_seq_one_letter_code
_entity_poly.pdbx_strand_id
1 'polypeptide(L)'
;MAQLLAGQQVPFVALDMNPELVRSLRAEGHPIHYGDSSKPDVLKHLGADRATAIIVTLDVPAAAERSIAAIRHHWPDLKIFARSRDRHHAAELLAMGVTAVVPETFESSLTLARGALEALGVPTMAVEELVTRYRESDTSAPLTRTGPSRTGKTA
;
A
#
# COMPACT_ATOMS: atom_id res chain seq x y z
N MET A 1 -0.11 -3.40 8.29
CA MET A 1 0.73 -3.98 7.21
C MET A 1 1.85 -4.87 7.76
N ALA A 2 2.79 -4.32 8.54
CA ALA A 2 3.96 -5.07 9.06
C ALA A 2 3.60 -6.36 9.82
N GLN A 3 2.57 -6.31 10.69
CA GLN A 3 2.08 -7.48 11.43
C GLN A 3 1.53 -8.59 10.51
N LEU A 4 0.81 -8.22 9.44
CA LEU A 4 0.28 -9.20 8.48
C LEU A 4 1.41 -9.88 7.69
N LEU A 5 2.44 -9.13 7.28
CA LEU A 5 3.63 -9.68 6.63
C LEU A 5 4.42 -10.59 7.57
N ALA A 6 4.61 -10.17 8.82
CA ALA A 6 5.27 -10.97 9.85
C ALA A 6 4.54 -12.29 10.12
N GLY A 7 3.21 -12.26 10.19
CA GLY A 7 2.38 -13.46 10.37
C GLY A 7 2.47 -14.47 9.22
N GLN A 8 2.85 -14.00 8.02
CA GLN A 8 3.11 -14.86 6.86
C GLN A 8 4.61 -15.16 6.65
N GLN A 9 5.46 -14.82 7.63
CA GLN A 9 6.92 -14.99 7.57
C GLN A 9 7.57 -14.32 6.35
N VAL A 10 6.96 -13.26 5.82
CA VAL A 10 7.52 -12.49 4.71
C VAL A 10 8.57 -11.53 5.27
N PRO A 11 9.86 -11.65 4.91
CA PRO A 11 10.89 -10.75 5.40
C PRO A 11 10.63 -9.33 4.91
N PHE A 12 10.73 -8.35 5.81
CA PHE A 12 10.57 -6.94 5.47
C PHE A 12 11.53 -6.06 6.28
N VAL A 13 11.76 -4.86 5.76
CA VAL A 13 12.44 -3.77 6.45
C VAL A 13 11.53 -2.55 6.37
N ALA A 14 11.29 -1.90 7.49
CA ALA A 14 10.50 -0.67 7.58
C ALA A 14 11.42 0.55 7.59
N LEU A 15 10.91 1.67 7.09
CA LEU A 15 11.60 2.96 7.04
C LEU A 15 10.61 4.05 7.46
N ASP A 16 11.00 4.91 8.40
CA ASP A 16 10.18 6.03 8.85
C ASP A 16 11.04 7.27 9.16
N MET A 17 10.42 8.45 9.08
CA MET A 17 11.06 9.75 9.39
C MET A 17 10.77 10.22 10.82
N ASN A 18 9.97 9.50 11.60
CA ASN A 18 9.69 9.76 13.00
C ASN A 18 10.73 9.03 13.89
N PRO A 19 11.70 9.73 14.49
CA PRO A 19 12.77 9.09 15.26
C PRO A 19 12.25 8.46 16.57
N GLU A 20 11.18 8.99 17.17
CA GLU A 20 10.55 8.40 18.35
C GLU A 20 9.90 7.05 18.02
N LEU A 21 9.15 6.97 16.92
CA LEU A 21 8.53 5.73 16.44
C LEU A 21 9.59 4.66 16.12
N VAL A 22 10.64 5.06 15.38
CA VAL A 22 11.74 4.16 15.02
C VAL A 22 12.43 3.63 16.29
N ARG A 23 12.66 4.49 17.29
CA ARG A 23 13.28 4.08 18.56
C ARG A 23 12.43 3.07 19.31
N SER A 24 11.12 3.32 19.44
CA SER A 24 10.21 2.42 20.15
C SER A 24 10.15 1.05 19.46
N LEU A 25 9.82 1.04 18.16
CA LEU A 25 9.65 -0.20 17.42
C LEU A 25 10.95 -1.00 17.29
N ARG A 26 12.11 -0.33 17.20
CA ARG A 26 13.40 -1.02 17.22
C ARG A 26 13.70 -1.65 18.59
N ALA A 27 13.32 -1.00 19.69
CA ALA A 27 13.46 -1.58 21.03
C ALA A 27 12.60 -2.84 21.20
N GLU A 28 11.48 -2.93 20.47
CA GLU A 28 10.62 -4.11 20.37
C GLU A 28 11.14 -5.18 19.39
N GLY A 29 12.31 -4.97 18.78
CA GLY A 29 12.95 -5.92 17.87
C GLY A 29 12.44 -5.85 16.42
N HIS A 30 11.65 -4.85 16.05
CA HIS A 30 11.18 -4.70 14.68
C HIS A 30 12.31 -4.24 13.74
N PRO A 31 12.36 -4.75 12.48
CA PRO A 31 13.37 -4.38 11.50
C PRO A 31 13.06 -3.01 10.88
N ILE A 32 13.22 -1.93 11.65
CA ILE A 32 12.89 -0.55 11.26
C ILE A 32 14.09 0.40 11.29
N HIS A 33 14.17 1.27 10.29
CA HIS A 33 15.22 2.25 10.09
C HIS A 33 14.67 3.67 10.06
N TYR A 34 15.51 4.63 10.45
CA TYR A 34 15.22 6.05 10.30
C TYR A 34 15.75 6.52 8.95
N GLY A 35 14.95 7.25 8.17
CA GLY A 35 15.42 7.86 6.93
C GLY A 35 14.32 8.26 5.95
N ASP A 36 14.72 9.04 4.95
CA ASP A 36 13.83 9.63 3.96
C ASP A 36 13.71 8.70 2.74
N SER A 37 12.50 8.18 2.51
CA SER A 37 12.21 7.29 1.39
C SER A 37 12.30 7.94 0.01
N SER A 38 12.40 9.27 -0.07
CA SER A 38 12.69 9.96 -1.33
C SER A 38 14.17 9.95 -1.70
N LYS A 39 15.05 9.46 -0.81
CA LYS A 39 16.49 9.35 -1.04
C LYS A 39 16.86 7.95 -1.54
N PRO A 40 17.28 7.80 -2.81
CA PRO A 40 17.63 6.50 -3.39
C PRO A 40 18.75 5.78 -2.62
N ASP A 41 19.76 6.50 -2.14
CA ASP A 41 20.87 5.91 -1.38
C ASP A 41 20.39 5.26 -0.07
N VAL A 42 19.40 5.86 0.60
CA VAL A 42 18.77 5.28 1.80
C VAL A 42 18.07 3.97 1.44
N LEU A 43 17.24 3.98 0.40
CA LEU A 43 16.52 2.78 -0.05
C LEU A 43 17.48 1.68 -0.53
N LYS A 44 18.56 2.05 -1.22
CA LYS A 44 19.60 1.13 -1.67
C LYS A 44 20.31 0.46 -0.49
N HIS A 45 20.67 1.24 0.53
CA HIS A 45 21.27 0.70 1.76
C HIS A 45 20.36 -0.30 2.48
N LEU A 46 19.05 -0.09 2.41
CA LEU A 46 18.04 -1.00 2.96
C LEU A 46 17.73 -2.21 2.06
N GLY A 47 18.36 -2.28 0.89
CA GLY A 47 18.26 -3.43 -0.01
C GLY A 47 17.17 -3.32 -1.07
N ALA A 48 16.78 -2.12 -1.49
CA ALA A 48 15.83 -1.93 -2.59
C ALA A 48 16.25 -2.68 -3.89
N ASP A 49 17.56 -2.81 -4.15
CA ASP A 49 18.11 -3.56 -5.30
C ASP A 49 17.71 -5.05 -5.31
N ARG A 50 17.41 -5.63 -4.14
CA ARG A 50 17.02 -7.04 -3.97
C ARG A 50 15.57 -7.19 -3.49
N ALA A 51 14.83 -6.10 -3.38
CA ALA A 51 13.46 -6.13 -2.91
C ALA A 51 12.53 -6.62 -4.03
N THR A 52 11.54 -7.45 -3.67
CA THR A 52 10.50 -7.88 -4.63
C THR A 52 9.42 -6.80 -4.81
N ALA A 53 9.21 -5.97 -3.78
CA ALA A 53 8.25 -4.88 -3.77
C ALA A 53 8.59 -3.83 -2.71
N ILE A 54 8.09 -2.61 -2.89
CA ILE A 54 8.05 -1.56 -1.87
C ILE A 54 6.59 -1.19 -1.62
N ILE A 55 6.25 -0.93 -0.35
CA ILE A 55 4.94 -0.44 0.06
C ILE A 55 5.13 0.99 0.59
N VAL A 56 4.50 1.98 -0.05
CA VAL A 56 4.56 3.39 0.32
C VAL A 56 3.27 3.76 1.05
N THR A 57 3.37 4.02 2.36
CA THR A 57 2.22 4.34 3.23
C THR A 57 2.40 5.68 3.93
N LEU A 58 2.97 6.69 3.25
CA LEU A 58 3.18 8.02 3.83
C LEU A 58 1.84 8.76 3.96
N ASP A 59 1.67 9.54 5.03
CA ASP A 59 0.44 10.31 5.29
C ASP A 59 0.34 11.56 4.40
N VAL A 60 1.48 12.13 4.00
CA VAL A 60 1.53 13.36 3.19
C VAL A 60 1.59 12.98 1.70
N PRO A 61 0.58 13.34 0.86
CA PRO A 61 0.53 12.99 -0.56
C PRO A 61 1.80 13.37 -1.33
N ALA A 62 2.24 14.62 -1.21
CA ALA A 62 3.45 15.10 -1.85
C ALA A 62 4.74 14.37 -1.40
N ALA A 63 4.73 13.74 -0.21
CA ALA A 63 5.85 12.89 0.21
C ALA A 63 5.77 11.52 -0.46
N ALA A 64 4.58 10.91 -0.53
CA ALA A 64 4.34 9.67 -1.26
C ALA A 64 4.74 9.79 -2.73
N GLU A 65 4.28 10.83 -3.42
CA GLU A 65 4.62 11.12 -4.82
C GLU A 65 6.13 11.24 -5.01
N ARG A 66 6.83 12.04 -4.19
CA ARG A 66 8.29 12.19 -4.29
C ARG A 66 9.02 10.86 -4.11
N SER A 67 8.61 10.04 -3.14
CA SER A 67 9.20 8.72 -2.94
C SER A 67 8.93 7.79 -4.12
N ILE A 68 7.70 7.76 -4.64
CA ILE A 68 7.32 6.93 -5.79
C ILE A 68 8.08 7.35 -7.04
N ALA A 69 8.22 8.65 -7.30
CA ALA A 69 9.00 9.16 -8.42
C ALA A 69 10.48 8.74 -8.31
N ALA A 70 11.08 8.90 -7.13
CA ALA A 70 12.46 8.47 -6.88
C ALA A 70 12.64 6.96 -7.06
N ILE A 71 11.72 6.15 -6.52
CA ILE A 71 11.75 4.70 -6.65
C ILE A 71 11.62 4.29 -8.11
N ARG A 72 10.63 4.82 -8.84
CA ARG A 72 10.39 4.43 -10.24
C ARG A 72 11.52 4.85 -11.16
N HIS A 73 12.20 5.96 -10.87
CA HIS A 73 13.39 6.40 -11.62
C HIS A 73 14.57 5.43 -11.44
N HIS A 74 14.83 4.96 -10.22
CA HIS A 74 16.00 4.12 -9.92
C HIS A 74 15.74 2.62 -10.09
N TRP A 75 14.51 2.18 -9.85
CA TRP A 75 14.09 0.78 -9.99
C TRP A 75 12.82 0.68 -10.87
N PRO A 76 12.96 0.80 -12.20
CA PRO A 76 11.84 0.84 -13.14
C PRO A 76 10.89 -0.36 -13.07
N ASP A 77 11.39 -1.54 -12.68
CA ASP A 77 10.63 -2.79 -12.63
C ASP A 77 10.14 -3.17 -11.23
N LEU A 78 10.57 -2.45 -10.19
CA LEU A 78 10.20 -2.78 -8.81
C LEU A 78 8.71 -2.58 -8.60
N LYS A 79 8.05 -3.58 -8.00
CA LYS A 79 6.62 -3.46 -7.68
C LYS A 79 6.43 -2.42 -6.60
N ILE A 80 5.50 -1.50 -6.81
CA ILE A 80 5.19 -0.45 -5.83
C ILE A 80 3.72 -0.58 -5.45
N PHE A 81 3.45 -0.81 -4.18
CA PHE A 81 2.11 -0.72 -3.61
C PHE A 81 2.03 0.60 -2.85
N ALA A 82 0.94 1.34 -3.01
CA ALA A 82 0.82 2.63 -2.35
C ALA A 82 -0.51 2.77 -1.62
N ARG A 83 -0.49 3.51 -0.52
CA ARG A 83 -1.70 4.07 0.07
C ARG A 83 -1.94 5.44 -0.53
N SER A 84 -3.15 5.73 -0.98
CA SER A 84 -3.56 7.09 -1.34
C SER A 84 -4.43 7.70 -0.24
N ARG A 85 -4.55 9.02 -0.27
CA ARG A 85 -5.44 9.76 0.64
C ARG A 85 -6.89 9.64 0.20
N ASP A 86 -7.10 9.76 -1.10
CA ASP A 86 -8.40 9.78 -1.74
C ASP A 86 -8.28 9.19 -3.16
N ARG A 87 -9.38 9.23 -3.90
CA ARG A 87 -9.47 8.69 -5.26
C ARG A 87 -8.71 9.52 -6.30
N HIS A 88 -8.65 10.85 -6.12
CA HIS A 88 -7.87 11.69 -7.02
C HIS A 88 -6.39 11.36 -6.90
N HIS A 89 -5.90 11.31 -5.66
CA HIS A 89 -4.54 10.89 -5.35
C HIS A 89 -4.27 9.46 -5.83
N ALA A 90 -5.23 8.54 -5.73
CA ALA A 90 -5.07 7.19 -6.28
C ALA A 90 -4.80 7.19 -7.80
N ALA A 91 -5.55 7.99 -8.56
CA ALA A 91 -5.36 8.12 -10.00
C ALA A 91 -3.99 8.72 -10.35
N GLU A 92 -3.53 9.71 -9.59
CA GLU A 92 -2.19 10.30 -9.74
C GLU A 92 -1.10 9.25 -9.49
N LEU A 93 -1.19 8.49 -8.40
CA LEU A 93 -0.20 7.46 -8.10
C LEU A 93 -0.16 6.35 -9.16
N LEU A 94 -1.31 5.97 -9.72
CA LEU A 94 -1.36 5.02 -10.84
C LEU A 94 -0.68 5.54 -12.10
N ALA A 95 -0.87 6.82 -12.41
CA ALA A 95 -0.18 7.46 -13.53
C ALA A 95 1.35 7.48 -13.33
N MET A 96 1.83 7.49 -12.08
CA MET A 96 3.25 7.35 -11.73
C MET A 96 3.78 5.91 -11.82
N GLY A 97 2.93 4.95 -12.20
CA GLY A 97 3.34 3.57 -12.45
C GLY A 97 3.43 2.72 -11.19
N VAL A 98 2.64 3.00 -10.14
CA VAL A 98 2.49 2.04 -9.04
C VAL A 98 1.78 0.77 -9.53
N THR A 99 2.10 -0.36 -8.90
CA THR A 99 1.51 -1.66 -9.19
C THR A 99 0.08 -1.73 -8.69
N ALA A 100 -0.17 -1.29 -7.46
CA ALA A 100 -1.53 -1.10 -6.97
C ALA A 100 -1.62 0.02 -5.93
N VAL A 101 -2.81 0.62 -5.82
CA VAL A 101 -3.09 1.68 -4.85
C VAL A 101 -4.40 1.42 -4.11
N VAL A 102 -4.44 1.75 -2.82
CA VAL A 102 -5.63 1.66 -1.97
C VAL A 102 -5.81 2.97 -1.20
N PRO A 103 -6.99 3.61 -1.25
CA PRO A 103 -7.27 4.78 -0.42
C PRO A 103 -7.34 4.43 1.07
N GLU A 104 -6.82 5.31 1.92
CA GLU A 104 -6.70 5.07 3.37
C GLU A 104 -8.04 4.89 4.08
N THR A 105 -9.08 5.60 3.64
CA THR A 105 -10.39 5.61 4.29
C THR A 105 -11.31 4.50 3.79
N PHE A 106 -10.98 3.81 2.69
CA PHE A 106 -11.90 2.92 1.99
C PHE A 106 -12.46 1.81 2.90
N GLU A 107 -11.57 1.00 3.49
CA GLU A 107 -12.01 -0.11 4.36
C GLU A 107 -12.60 0.37 5.69
N SER A 108 -12.14 1.51 6.22
CA SER A 108 -12.69 2.10 7.45
C SER A 108 -14.12 2.60 7.23
N SER A 109 -14.40 3.26 6.11
CA SER A 109 -15.75 3.71 5.75
C SER A 109 -16.69 2.53 5.51
N LEU A 110 -16.23 1.45 4.87
CA LEU A 110 -17.02 0.22 4.71
C LEU A 110 -17.33 -0.48 6.04
N THR A 111 -16.35 -0.51 6.95
CA THR A 111 -16.54 -1.06 8.29
C THR A 111 -17.59 -0.26 9.08
N LEU A 112 -17.53 1.07 9.00
CA LEU A 112 -18.52 1.93 9.64
C LEU A 112 -19.92 1.76 9.02
N ALA A 113 -20.02 1.74 7.69
CA ALA A 113 -21.27 1.54 6.97
C ALA A 113 -21.93 0.20 7.32
N ARG A 114 -21.13 -0.88 7.44
CA ARG A 114 -21.59 -2.18 7.92
C ARG A 114 -22.23 -2.09 9.30
N GLY A 115 -21.51 -1.54 10.27
CA GLY A 115 -22.02 -1.43 11.65
C GLY A 115 -23.28 -0.58 11.73
N ALA A 116 -23.36 0.50 10.93
CA ALA A 116 -24.57 1.31 10.84
C ALA A 116 -25.76 0.55 10.26
N LEU A 117 -25.59 -0.21 9.18
CA LEU A 117 -26.66 -1.00 8.57
C LEU A 117 -27.14 -2.12 9.49
N GLU A 118 -26.23 -2.81 10.16
CA GLU A 118 -26.57 -3.84 11.16
C GLU A 118 -27.35 -3.24 12.33
N ALA A 119 -26.92 -2.08 12.86
CA ALA A 119 -27.62 -1.38 13.93
C ALA A 119 -29.02 -0.91 13.53
N LEU A 120 -29.25 -0.64 12.24
CA LEU A 120 -30.56 -0.31 11.67
C LEU A 120 -31.44 -1.54 11.38
N GLY A 121 -30.96 -2.75 11.72
CA GLY A 121 -31.73 -4.00 11.58
C GLY A 121 -31.65 -4.65 10.21
N VAL A 122 -30.72 -4.23 9.34
CA VAL A 122 -30.49 -4.91 8.07
C VAL A 122 -29.84 -6.29 8.34
N PRO A 123 -30.36 -7.39 7.76
CA PRO A 123 -29.79 -8.72 7.98
C PRO A 123 -28.31 -8.79 7.57
N THR A 124 -27.46 -9.39 8.42
CA THR A 124 -26.01 -9.48 8.20
C THR A 124 -25.65 -9.99 6.80
N MET A 125 -26.32 -11.04 6.31
CA MET A 125 -26.09 -11.54 4.95
C MET A 125 -26.30 -10.49 3.85
N ALA A 126 -27.34 -9.65 3.98
CA ALA A 126 -27.60 -8.59 3.03
C ALA A 126 -26.54 -7.48 3.12
N VAL A 127 -26.06 -7.17 4.33
CA VAL A 127 -24.96 -6.22 4.53
C VAL A 127 -23.65 -6.74 3.92
N GLU A 128 -23.32 -8.03 4.09
CA GLU A 128 -22.15 -8.65 3.46
C GLU A 128 -22.20 -8.59 1.93
N GLU A 129 -23.34 -8.92 1.35
CA GLU A 129 -23.54 -8.88 -0.10
C GLU A 129 -23.45 -7.45 -0.64
N LEU A 130 -23.99 -6.46 0.09
CA LEU A 130 -23.91 -5.05 -0.28
C LEU A 130 -22.48 -4.52 -0.21
N VAL A 131 -21.75 -4.81 0.87
CA VAL A 131 -20.34 -4.42 1.03
C VAL A 131 -19.47 -5.10 -0.04
N THR A 132 -19.71 -6.37 -0.35
CA THR A 132 -18.97 -7.11 -1.40
C THR A 132 -19.21 -6.49 -2.77
N ARG A 133 -20.48 -6.25 -3.15
CA ARG A 133 -20.81 -5.54 -4.39
C ARG A 133 -20.21 -4.14 -4.43
N TYR A 134 -20.23 -3.40 -3.33
CA TYR A 134 -19.62 -2.09 -3.27
C TYR A 134 -18.11 -2.17 -3.50
N ARG A 135 -17.40 -3.15 -2.92
CA ARG A 135 -15.97 -3.38 -3.21
C ARG A 135 -15.71 -3.75 -4.67
N GLU A 136 -16.58 -4.51 -5.32
CA GLU A 136 -16.39 -4.90 -6.71
C GLU A 136 -16.73 -3.79 -7.71
N SER A 137 -17.71 -2.94 -7.37
CA SER A 137 -18.21 -1.86 -8.22
C SER A 137 -17.53 -0.52 -7.99
N ASP A 138 -16.98 -0.29 -6.80
CA ASP A 138 -16.31 0.97 -6.47
C ASP A 138 -14.92 0.99 -7.09
N THR A 139 -14.68 2.01 -7.91
CA THR A 139 -13.38 2.29 -8.53
C THR A 139 -12.29 2.67 -7.50
N SER A 140 -12.63 2.78 -6.21
CA SER A 140 -11.67 2.94 -5.10
C SER A 140 -11.19 1.62 -4.50
N ALA A 141 -11.69 0.48 -4.98
CA ALA A 141 -11.10 -0.84 -4.74
C ALA A 141 -9.63 -0.87 -5.19
N PRO A 142 -8.80 -1.82 -4.72
CA PRO A 142 -7.39 -1.90 -5.08
C PRO A 142 -7.17 -1.81 -6.60
N LEU A 143 -6.76 -0.63 -7.06
CA LEU A 143 -6.56 -0.40 -8.49
C LEU A 143 -5.23 -1.02 -8.84
N THR A 144 -5.26 -2.12 -9.57
CA THR A 144 -4.05 -2.86 -9.97
C THR A 144 -3.75 -2.58 -11.43
N ARG A 145 -2.50 -2.25 -11.78
CA ARG A 145 -2.04 -2.34 -13.16
C ARG A 145 -1.94 -3.82 -13.53
N THR A 146 -2.86 -4.32 -14.35
CA THR A 146 -2.68 -5.61 -15.02
C THR A 146 -1.43 -5.53 -15.91
N GLY A 147 -0.38 -6.29 -15.55
CA GLY A 147 0.78 -6.47 -16.42
C GLY A 147 0.40 -7.24 -17.69
N PRO A 148 1.18 -7.15 -18.79
CA PRO A 148 0.88 -7.88 -20.00
C PRO A 148 0.91 -9.38 -19.69
N SER A 149 -0.17 -10.06 -20.09
CA SER A 149 -0.26 -11.52 -20.13
C SER A 149 0.96 -12.07 -20.86
N ARG A 150 1.84 -12.81 -20.16
CA ARG A 150 2.80 -13.69 -20.84
C ARG A 150 2.02 -14.87 -21.40
N THR A 151 1.38 -14.67 -22.54
CA THR A 151 1.00 -15.79 -23.40
C THR A 151 2.27 -16.46 -23.87
N GLY A 152 2.44 -17.72 -23.46
CA GLY A 152 3.53 -18.55 -23.92
C GLY A 152 3.55 -18.65 -25.44
N LYS A 153 4.76 -18.69 -25.99
CA LYS A 153 5.01 -19.45 -27.19
C LYS A 153 6.35 -20.14 -27.04
N THR A 154 6.24 -21.43 -26.78
CA THR A 154 7.19 -22.47 -27.11
C THR A 154 7.79 -22.27 -28.51
N ALA A 155 9.10 -22.39 -28.60
CA ALA A 155 9.82 -22.86 -29.78
C ALA A 155 10.99 -23.71 -29.27
#